data_AF-A0A7C1SN88-F1
#
_entry.id   AF-A0A7C1SN88-F1
#
_cell.length_a   1.000
_cell.length_b   1.000
_cell.length_c   1.000
_cell.angle_alpha   90.00
_cell.angle_beta   90.00
_cell.angle_gamma   90.00
#
_symmetry.space_group_name_H-M   'P 1'
#
loop_
_entity.id
_entity.type
_entity.pdbx_description
1 polymer ?
#
loop_
_entity_poly.entity_id
_entity_poly.type
_entity_poly.pdbx_seq_one_letter_code
_entity_poly.pdbx_strand_id
1 'polypeptide(L)'
;MRHVCNSGAAMIFPEAHFEAVRPGLSLYGMVPSSEWSPPFALQPVLSLKSRVVRLRTLAAGSGIGYGRTYVVKEPTRVALLPVGYGDGYHRLISGRGAVLLQGKRAPILGRVSMDQIVVDVSAIPGVQIEEEAILLGGEGDTAISAEEIAGWAQTINYEVTTSILPRVARLYRRNGEIIGVH
;
A
#
# COMPACT_ATOMS: atom_id res chain seq x y z
N MET A 1 -36.33 11.70 3.59
CA MET A 1 -35.07 12.36 3.18
C MET A 1 -34.62 11.72 1.87
N ARG A 2 -34.48 12.51 0.81
CA ARG A 2 -34.07 12.09 -0.53
C ARG A 2 -32.57 12.33 -0.68
N HIS A 3 -31.87 11.33 -1.19
CA HIS A 3 -30.43 11.38 -1.46
C HIS A 3 -30.08 10.39 -2.58
N VAL A 4 -29.14 10.74 -3.44
CA VAL A 4 -28.65 9.81 -4.49
C VAL A 4 -27.13 9.76 -4.55
N CYS A 5 -26.45 10.88 -4.33
CA CYS A 5 -25.01 10.99 -4.51
C CYS A 5 -24.17 10.16 -3.51
N ASN A 6 -23.24 9.38 -4.06
CA ASN A 6 -22.06 8.86 -3.34
C ASN A 6 -20.92 9.89 -3.40
N SER A 7 -19.68 9.53 -3.00
CA SER A 7 -18.52 10.42 -3.11
C SER A 7 -18.32 11.00 -4.51
N GLY A 8 -18.35 10.17 -5.57
CA GLY A 8 -18.10 10.63 -6.94
C GLY A 8 -19.19 11.57 -7.43
N ALA A 9 -20.46 11.15 -7.35
CA ALA A 9 -21.59 11.98 -7.78
C ALA A 9 -21.71 13.29 -6.97
N ALA A 10 -21.35 13.27 -5.68
CA ALA A 10 -21.35 14.49 -4.87
C ALA A 10 -20.30 15.51 -5.36
N MET A 11 -19.19 15.06 -5.95
CA MET A 11 -18.13 15.92 -6.47
C MET A 11 -18.45 16.50 -7.85
N ILE A 12 -19.10 15.73 -8.73
CA ILE A 12 -19.28 16.11 -10.14
C ILE A 12 -20.69 16.59 -10.51
N PHE A 13 -21.71 16.31 -9.68
CA PHE A 13 -23.11 16.69 -9.91
C PHE A 13 -23.69 17.44 -8.70
N PRO A 14 -23.29 18.70 -8.44
CA PRO A 14 -23.83 19.50 -7.33
C PRO A 14 -25.35 19.66 -7.37
N GLU A 15 -25.95 19.66 -8.56
CA GLU A 15 -27.40 19.73 -8.78
C GLU A 15 -28.17 18.49 -8.28
N ALA A 16 -27.48 17.37 -8.03
CA ALA A 16 -28.08 16.09 -7.63
C ALA A 16 -28.02 15.84 -6.10
N HIS A 17 -27.65 16.82 -5.29
CA HIS A 17 -27.46 16.66 -3.84
C HIS A 17 -28.78 16.44 -3.06
N PHE A 18 -29.93 16.87 -3.58
CA PHE A 18 -31.22 16.83 -2.90
C PHE A 18 -31.13 17.33 -1.43
N GLU A 19 -31.62 16.56 -0.44
CA GLU A 19 -31.50 16.93 0.98
C GLU A 19 -30.23 16.40 1.65
N ALA A 20 -29.53 15.43 1.05
CA ALA A 20 -28.33 14.82 1.63
C ALA A 20 -27.46 14.08 0.60
N VAL A 21 -26.18 13.94 0.93
CA VAL A 21 -25.18 13.16 0.16
C VAL A 21 -24.59 12.05 1.04
N ARG A 22 -24.02 11.00 0.43
CA ARG A 22 -23.44 9.83 1.11
C ARG A 22 -21.95 9.64 0.76
N PRO A 23 -21.07 10.54 1.23
CA PRO A 23 -19.64 10.38 1.00
C PRO A 23 -19.14 9.13 1.74
N GLY A 24 -18.36 8.31 1.06
CA GLY A 24 -17.71 7.13 1.61
C GLY A 24 -16.21 7.22 1.40
N LEU A 25 -15.76 6.86 0.21
CA LEU A 25 -14.33 6.80 -0.16
C LEU A 25 -13.58 8.11 0.05
N SER A 26 -14.22 9.23 -0.29
CA SER A 26 -13.63 10.57 -0.13
C SER A 26 -13.36 10.94 1.34
N LEU A 27 -14.09 10.34 2.30
CA LEU A 27 -13.81 10.53 3.73
C LEU A 27 -12.47 9.91 4.14
N TYR A 28 -11.97 8.94 3.37
CA TYR A 28 -10.67 8.31 3.57
C TYR A 28 -9.59 8.88 2.65
N GLY A 29 -9.91 9.96 1.92
CA GLY A 29 -8.96 10.64 1.04
C GLY A 29 -8.60 9.88 -0.23
N MET A 30 -9.44 8.93 -0.65
CA MET A 30 -9.21 8.11 -1.85
C MET A 30 -10.04 8.61 -3.04
N VAL A 31 -9.48 8.49 -4.24
CA VAL A 31 -10.05 9.04 -5.48
C VAL A 31 -11.17 8.12 -6.02
N PRO A 32 -12.39 8.63 -6.27
CA PRO A 32 -13.51 7.78 -6.70
C PRO A 32 -13.39 7.19 -8.11
N SER A 33 -12.65 7.82 -9.02
CA SER A 33 -12.48 7.37 -10.41
C SER A 33 -11.19 7.91 -10.99
N SER A 34 -10.57 7.14 -11.89
CA SER A 34 -9.42 7.59 -12.70
C SER A 34 -9.83 8.37 -13.95
N GLU A 35 -11.12 8.45 -14.27
CA GLU A 35 -11.63 9.09 -15.50
C GLU A 35 -11.73 10.62 -15.38
N TRP A 36 -11.70 11.15 -14.15
CA TRP A 36 -11.78 12.57 -13.87
C TRP A 36 -11.04 12.92 -12.59
N SER A 37 -10.64 14.19 -12.45
CA SER A 37 -9.92 14.68 -11.28
C SER A 37 -10.87 15.30 -10.26
N PRO A 38 -10.74 14.99 -8.96
CA PRO A 38 -11.50 15.66 -7.91
C PRO A 38 -11.35 17.19 -7.95
N PRO A 39 -12.43 17.95 -7.68
CA PRO A 39 -12.39 19.42 -7.71
C PRO A 39 -11.59 20.03 -6.54
N PHE A 40 -11.14 19.22 -5.59
CA PHE A 40 -10.30 19.59 -4.46
C PHE A 40 -9.36 18.44 -4.10
N ALA A 41 -8.26 18.76 -3.42
CA ALA A 41 -7.31 17.76 -2.97
C ALA A 41 -7.95 16.83 -1.91
N LEU A 42 -7.79 15.53 -2.11
CA LEU A 42 -8.14 14.51 -1.13
C LEU A 42 -6.86 14.11 -0.39
N GLN A 43 -6.94 14.02 0.94
CA GLN A 43 -5.81 13.67 1.79
C GLN A 43 -5.98 12.23 2.28
N PRO A 44 -5.18 11.26 1.79
CA PRO A 44 -5.23 9.88 2.27
C PRO A 44 -4.97 9.82 3.79
N VAL A 45 -5.83 9.09 4.51
CA VAL A 45 -5.77 9.01 5.98
C VAL A 45 -5.19 7.70 6.51
N LEU A 46 -4.90 6.75 5.62
CA LEU A 46 -4.41 5.42 5.97
C LEU A 46 -2.95 5.25 5.52
N SER A 47 -2.14 4.70 6.40
CA SER A 47 -0.81 4.16 6.04
C SER A 47 -0.70 2.71 6.51
N LEU A 48 -0.13 1.86 5.66
CA LEU A 48 0.22 0.48 6.02
C LEU A 48 1.74 0.39 6.11
N LYS A 49 2.23 -0.05 7.26
CA LYS A 49 3.66 -0.08 7.56
C LYS A 49 4.06 -1.46 8.07
N SER A 50 5.31 -1.80 7.83
CA SER A 50 6.00 -2.98 8.33
C SER A 50 7.43 -2.57 8.71
N ARG A 51 8.31 -3.54 8.91
CA ARG A 51 9.72 -3.31 9.24
C ARG A 51 10.62 -4.38 8.65
N VAL A 52 11.88 -4.05 8.44
CA VAL A 52 12.89 -5.01 8.01
C VAL A 52 13.21 -5.97 9.14
N VAL A 53 12.91 -7.26 8.97
CA VAL A 53 13.25 -8.29 9.99
C VAL A 53 14.49 -9.10 9.61
N ARG A 54 14.92 -9.02 8.35
CA ARG A 54 16.13 -9.69 7.89
C ARG A 54 16.72 -9.00 6.67
N LEU A 55 18.05 -8.96 6.63
CA LEU A 55 18.84 -8.54 5.48
C LEU A 55 19.75 -9.66 5.02
N ARG A 56 19.90 -9.80 3.70
CA ARG A 56 20.83 -10.77 3.11
C ARG A 56 21.30 -10.30 1.73
N THR A 57 22.57 -10.56 1.41
CA THR A 57 23.05 -10.49 0.02
C THR A 57 22.94 -11.88 -0.59
N LEU A 58 22.18 -12.00 -1.67
CA LEU A 58 22.01 -13.22 -2.44
C LEU A 58 23.01 -13.25 -3.59
N ALA A 59 23.66 -14.38 -3.82
CA ALA A 59 24.51 -14.58 -4.99
C ALA A 59 23.66 -14.74 -6.26
N ALA A 60 24.22 -14.39 -7.42
CA ALA A 60 23.61 -14.66 -8.72
C ALA A 60 23.15 -16.13 -8.83
N GLY A 61 21.97 -16.37 -9.41
CA GLY A 61 21.34 -17.68 -9.50
C GLY A 61 20.49 -18.10 -8.29
N SER A 62 20.49 -17.30 -7.20
CA SER A 62 19.63 -17.57 -6.04
C SER A 62 18.15 -17.35 -6.38
N GLY A 63 17.29 -18.31 -6.03
CA GLY A 63 15.84 -18.17 -6.19
C GLY A 63 15.19 -17.47 -4.99
N ILE A 64 14.13 -16.70 -5.24
CA ILE A 64 13.35 -15.98 -4.22
C ILE A 64 11.91 -16.52 -4.18
N GLY A 65 11.43 -16.80 -2.97
CA GLY A 65 10.05 -17.18 -2.69
C GLY A 65 9.64 -18.55 -3.25
N TYR A 66 8.34 -18.84 -3.13
CA TYR A 66 7.76 -20.11 -3.56
C TYR A 66 7.90 -20.35 -5.06
N GLY A 67 8.32 -21.57 -5.44
CA GLY A 67 8.46 -21.99 -6.83
C GLY A 67 9.56 -21.27 -7.60
N ARG A 68 10.44 -20.52 -6.92
CA ARG A 68 11.60 -19.84 -7.51
C ARG A 68 11.23 -18.98 -8.73
N THR A 69 10.08 -18.31 -8.70
CA THR A 69 9.61 -17.50 -9.83
C THR A 69 10.47 -16.28 -10.13
N TYR A 70 11.33 -15.91 -9.17
CA TYR A 70 12.33 -14.88 -9.37
C TYR A 70 13.71 -15.46 -9.03
N VAL A 71 14.66 -15.24 -9.92
CA VAL A 71 16.06 -15.65 -9.77
C VAL A 71 16.92 -14.42 -9.97
N VAL A 72 17.72 -14.06 -8.96
CA VAL A 72 18.60 -12.89 -9.04
C VAL A 72 19.69 -13.14 -10.09
N LYS A 73 19.94 -12.15 -10.95
CA LYS A 73 20.93 -12.25 -12.03
C LYS A 73 22.33 -11.83 -11.60
N GLU A 74 22.41 -11.03 -10.55
CA GLU A 74 23.64 -10.48 -9.98
C GLU A 74 23.56 -10.51 -8.45
N PRO A 75 24.68 -10.31 -7.72
CA PRO A 75 24.64 -10.16 -6.27
C PRO A 75 23.65 -9.08 -5.84
N THR A 76 22.56 -9.49 -5.19
CA THR A 76 21.42 -8.61 -4.87
C THR A 76 21.22 -8.54 -3.36
N ARG A 77 21.18 -7.34 -2.79
CA ARG A 77 20.87 -7.14 -1.38
C ARG A 77 19.36 -7.07 -1.20
N VAL A 78 18.80 -7.96 -0.39
CA VAL A 78 17.36 -8.07 -0.18
C VAL A 78 16.99 -7.87 1.28
N ALA A 79 15.78 -7.36 1.50
CA ALA A 79 15.15 -7.27 2.82
C ALA A 79 13.90 -8.16 2.88
N LEU A 80 13.69 -8.81 4.03
CA LEU A 80 12.46 -9.55 4.33
C LEU A 80 11.57 -8.68 5.22
N LEU A 81 10.30 -8.55 4.86
CA LEU A 81 9.29 -7.82 5.61
C LEU A 81 8.19 -8.79 6.08
N PRO A 82 7.76 -8.75 7.36
CA PRO A 82 6.72 -9.61 7.92
C PRO A 82 5.33 -9.07 7.55
N VAL A 83 4.97 -9.21 6.28
CA VAL A 83 3.68 -8.83 5.73
C VAL A 83 3.40 -9.65 4.47
N GLY A 84 2.18 -10.14 4.31
CA GLY A 84 1.80 -10.98 3.19
C GLY A 84 0.29 -11.01 2.94
N TYR A 85 -0.17 -11.99 2.16
CA TYR A 85 -1.59 -12.08 1.82
C TYR A 85 -2.48 -12.44 3.03
N GLY A 86 -1.93 -13.03 4.08
CA GLY A 86 -2.62 -13.24 5.35
C GLY A 86 -2.88 -11.94 6.13
N ASP A 87 -2.20 -10.84 5.77
CA ASP A 87 -2.44 -9.49 6.30
C ASP A 87 -3.42 -8.69 5.44
N GLY A 88 -3.82 -9.24 4.29
CA GLY A 88 -4.57 -8.51 3.26
C GLY A 88 -3.71 -7.95 2.13
N TYR A 89 -2.39 -8.18 2.13
CA TYR A 89 -1.53 -7.71 1.05
C TYR A 89 -1.60 -8.64 -0.16
N HIS A 90 -2.47 -8.28 -1.12
CA HIS A 90 -2.89 -9.14 -2.23
C HIS A 90 -1.76 -9.91 -2.90
N ARG A 91 -1.95 -11.22 -3.07
CA ARG A 91 -0.96 -12.10 -3.70
C ARG A 91 -0.66 -11.71 -5.15
N LEU A 92 -1.60 -11.07 -5.85
CA LEU A 92 -1.43 -10.59 -7.23
C LEU A 92 -0.34 -9.50 -7.38
N ILE A 93 0.06 -8.85 -6.28
CA ILE A 93 1.15 -7.84 -6.26
C ILE A 93 2.53 -8.49 -6.53
N SER A 94 2.64 -9.81 -6.43
CA SER A 94 3.87 -10.59 -6.66
C SER A 94 4.66 -10.12 -7.89
N GLY A 95 5.86 -9.56 -7.67
CA GLY A 95 6.76 -9.09 -8.73
C GLY A 95 6.33 -7.81 -9.47
N ARG A 96 5.32 -7.10 -8.97
CA ARG A 96 4.74 -5.90 -9.61
C ARG A 96 4.81 -4.65 -8.76
N GLY A 97 4.74 -4.81 -7.43
CA GLY A 97 4.72 -3.69 -6.49
C GLY A 97 6.08 -3.31 -5.93
N ALA A 98 6.05 -2.29 -5.09
CA ALA A 98 7.19 -1.82 -4.31
C ALA A 98 6.74 -1.43 -2.89
N VAL A 99 7.72 -1.23 -2.02
CA VAL A 99 7.55 -0.58 -0.71
C VAL A 99 8.47 0.64 -0.63
N LEU A 100 8.26 1.54 0.33
CA LEU A 100 9.19 2.63 0.62
C LEU A 100 10.09 2.27 1.78
N LEU A 101 11.39 2.45 1.57
CA LEU A 101 12.45 2.37 2.58
C LEU A 101 13.32 3.62 2.41
N GLN A 102 13.49 4.40 3.48
CA GLN A 102 14.23 5.67 3.45
C GLN A 102 13.75 6.62 2.33
N GLY A 103 12.43 6.69 2.12
CA GLY A 103 11.80 7.51 1.07
C GLY A 103 12.01 7.00 -0.37
N LYS A 104 12.68 5.86 -0.56
CA LYS A 104 12.97 5.27 -1.87
C LYS A 104 12.16 4.00 -2.11
N ARG A 105 11.78 3.76 -3.36
CA ARG A 105 11.02 2.57 -3.77
C ARG A 105 11.93 1.35 -3.87
N ALA A 106 11.58 0.31 -3.11
CA ALA A 106 12.20 -1.01 -3.09
C ALA A 106 11.24 -2.02 -3.74
N PRO A 107 11.54 -2.53 -4.96
CA PRO A 107 10.67 -3.47 -5.66
C PRO A 107 10.46 -4.79 -4.92
N ILE A 108 9.26 -5.35 -4.98
CA ILE A 108 8.94 -6.68 -4.46
C ILE A 108 9.49 -7.75 -5.40
N LEU A 109 10.29 -8.67 -4.87
CA LEU A 109 10.88 -9.77 -5.61
C LEU A 109 10.13 -11.07 -5.37
N GLY A 110 9.77 -11.75 -6.46
CA GLY A 110 9.09 -13.05 -6.39
C GLY A 110 7.66 -12.95 -5.86
N ARG A 111 7.21 -14.05 -5.23
CA ARG A 111 5.82 -14.18 -4.77
C ARG A 111 5.62 -13.60 -3.37
N VAL A 112 4.51 -12.89 -3.20
CA VAL A 112 3.96 -12.58 -1.88
C VAL A 112 3.56 -13.89 -1.20
N SER A 113 4.11 -14.14 0.00
CA SER A 113 3.79 -15.30 0.83
C SER A 113 2.66 -14.96 1.81
N MET A 114 2.27 -15.90 2.67
CA MET A 114 1.19 -15.67 3.65
C MET A 114 1.55 -14.52 4.60
N ASP A 115 2.78 -14.52 5.10
CA ASP A 115 3.21 -13.63 6.19
C ASP A 115 4.46 -12.81 5.86
N GLN A 116 4.96 -12.91 4.62
CA GLN A 116 6.21 -12.26 4.24
C GLN A 116 6.31 -11.89 2.77
N ILE A 117 7.04 -10.82 2.53
CA ILE A 117 7.54 -10.40 1.21
C ILE A 117 9.05 -10.20 1.26
N VAL A 118 9.67 -10.28 0.09
CA VAL A 118 11.08 -9.97 -0.12
C VAL A 118 11.16 -8.76 -1.03
N VAL A 119 11.98 -7.77 -0.68
CA VAL A 119 12.16 -6.55 -1.47
C VAL A 119 13.63 -6.34 -1.80
N ASP A 120 13.90 -5.77 -2.98
CA ASP A 120 15.24 -5.39 -3.41
C ASP A 120 15.65 -4.06 -2.76
N VAL A 121 16.75 -4.07 -2.02
CA VAL A 121 17.32 -2.88 -1.36
C VAL A 121 18.74 -2.58 -1.87
N SER A 122 19.12 -3.14 -3.01
CA SER A 122 20.47 -2.96 -3.58
C SER A 122 20.76 -1.49 -3.92
N ALA A 123 19.73 -0.74 -4.35
CA ALA A 123 19.83 0.69 -4.67
C ALA A 123 19.62 1.62 -3.45
N ILE A 124 19.39 1.06 -2.26
CA ILE A 124 19.12 1.82 -1.03
C ILE A 124 20.22 1.48 -0.01
N PRO A 125 21.39 2.14 -0.09
CA PRO A 125 22.47 1.91 0.86
C PRO A 125 22.00 2.32 2.26
N GLY A 126 22.43 1.58 3.28
CA GLY A 126 22.17 1.96 4.67
C GLY A 126 20.93 1.35 5.31
N VAL A 127 20.03 0.66 4.57
CA VAL A 127 18.89 -0.06 5.18
C VAL A 127 19.36 -1.00 6.29
N GLN A 128 18.74 -0.89 7.47
CA GLN A 128 19.01 -1.72 8.65
C GLN A 128 17.83 -2.62 9.03
N ILE A 129 18.07 -3.58 9.94
CA ILE A 129 17.00 -4.33 10.61
C ILE A 129 16.22 -3.37 11.53
N GLU A 130 14.93 -3.63 11.73
CA GLU A 130 13.92 -2.78 12.40
C GLU A 130 13.59 -1.46 11.69
N GLU A 131 14.16 -1.21 10.51
CA GLU A 131 13.82 -0.03 9.73
C GLU A 131 12.38 -0.06 9.21
N GLU A 132 11.67 1.07 9.32
CA GLU A 132 10.29 1.21 8.86
C GLU A 132 10.19 1.06 7.34
N ALA A 133 9.30 0.15 6.91
CA ALA A 133 8.91 0.00 5.52
C ALA A 133 7.46 0.46 5.33
N ILE A 134 7.21 1.38 4.40
CA ILE A 134 5.84 1.87 4.10
C ILE A 134 5.32 1.12 2.87
N LEU A 135 4.21 0.41 3.02
CA LEU A 135 3.55 -0.33 1.94
C LEU A 135 2.45 0.48 1.26
N LEU A 136 1.81 1.39 2.01
CA LEU A 136 0.77 2.30 1.58
C LEU A 136 0.95 3.61 2.35
N GLY A 137 0.95 4.73 1.63
CA GLY A 137 1.26 6.07 2.16
C GLY A 137 2.66 6.55 1.79
N GLY A 138 3.22 7.42 2.63
CA GLY A 138 4.46 8.16 2.33
C GLY A 138 4.15 9.60 1.92
N GLU A 139 5.19 10.33 1.52
CA GLU A 139 5.11 11.74 1.16
C GLU A 139 5.83 11.99 -0.17
N GLY A 140 5.42 13.04 -0.88
CA GLY A 140 6.02 13.45 -2.15
C GLY A 140 5.85 12.44 -3.28
N ASP A 141 6.72 12.55 -4.28
CA ASP A 141 6.60 11.83 -5.56
C ASP A 141 6.83 10.32 -5.45
N THR A 142 7.37 9.84 -4.33
CA THR A 142 7.60 8.41 -4.11
C THR A 142 6.47 7.73 -3.37
N ALA A 143 5.52 8.48 -2.79
CA ALA A 143 4.37 7.94 -2.05
C ALA A 143 3.65 6.84 -2.83
N ILE A 144 3.18 5.81 -2.14
CA ILE A 144 2.44 4.69 -2.73
C ILE A 144 0.98 4.85 -2.34
N SER A 145 0.10 5.11 -3.30
CA SER A 145 -1.33 5.30 -3.05
C SER A 145 -2.11 3.97 -3.06
N ALA A 146 -3.33 3.99 -2.54
CA ALA A 146 -4.22 2.82 -2.60
C ALA A 146 -4.59 2.48 -4.05
N GLU A 147 -4.73 3.50 -4.90
CA GLU A 147 -4.98 3.37 -6.33
C GLU A 147 -3.81 2.70 -7.05
N GLU A 148 -2.57 3.01 -6.69
CA GLU A 148 -1.39 2.36 -7.27
C GLU A 148 -1.30 0.87 -6.89
N ILE A 149 -1.52 0.56 -5.60
CA ILE A 149 -1.59 -0.83 -5.13
C ILE A 149 -2.72 -1.57 -5.84
N ALA A 150 -3.87 -0.92 -6.05
CA ALA A 150 -4.99 -1.49 -6.77
C ALA A 150 -4.62 -1.84 -8.21
N GLY A 151 -3.84 -0.98 -8.88
CA GLY A 151 -3.26 -1.26 -10.20
C GLY A 151 -2.39 -2.53 -10.20
N TRP A 152 -1.49 -2.69 -9.22
CA TRP A 152 -0.66 -3.90 -9.10
C TRP A 152 -1.50 -5.16 -8.84
N ALA A 153 -2.52 -5.03 -8.00
CA ALA A 153 -3.42 -6.10 -7.59
C ALA A 153 -4.54 -6.39 -8.59
N GLN A 154 -4.71 -5.58 -9.64
CA GLN A 154 -5.82 -5.64 -10.61
C GLN A 154 -7.20 -5.50 -9.96
N THR A 155 -7.34 -4.48 -9.12
CA THR A 155 -8.60 -4.15 -8.44
C THR A 155 -8.77 -2.63 -8.29
N ILE A 156 -9.57 -2.19 -7.32
CA ILE A 156 -9.86 -0.81 -6.94
C ILE A 156 -9.35 -0.53 -5.51
N ASN A 157 -9.14 0.74 -5.21
CA ASN A 157 -8.68 1.24 -3.90
C ASN A 157 -9.57 0.81 -2.71
N TYR A 158 -10.87 0.61 -2.93
CA TYR A 158 -11.78 0.03 -1.92
C TYR A 158 -11.33 -1.37 -1.49
N GLU A 159 -11.04 -2.28 -2.44
CA GLU A 159 -10.63 -3.64 -2.11
C GLU A 159 -9.26 -3.63 -1.42
N VAL A 160 -8.33 -2.77 -1.86
CA VAL A 160 -7.02 -2.61 -1.19
C VAL A 160 -7.17 -2.31 0.29
N THR A 161 -8.00 -1.33 0.64
CA THR A 161 -8.15 -0.87 2.03
C THR A 161 -9.02 -1.79 2.88
N THR A 162 -10.06 -2.39 2.30
CA THR A 162 -10.96 -3.32 3.01
C THR A 162 -10.38 -4.72 3.18
N SER A 163 -9.41 -5.12 2.35
CA SER A 163 -8.73 -6.41 2.47
C SER A 163 -7.77 -6.49 3.66
N ILE A 164 -7.40 -5.37 4.31
CA ILE A 164 -6.49 -5.38 5.47
C ILE A 164 -7.14 -6.18 6.61
N LEU A 165 -6.53 -7.32 6.98
CA LEU A 165 -7.16 -8.30 7.87
C LEU A 165 -7.02 -7.93 9.36
N PRO A 166 -7.91 -8.44 10.25
CA PRO A 166 -7.91 -8.11 11.69
C PRO A 166 -6.57 -8.30 12.43
N ARG A 167 -5.69 -9.17 11.94
CA ARG A 167 -4.38 -9.42 12.57
C ARG A 167 -3.41 -8.23 12.46
N VAL A 168 -3.67 -7.28 11.57
CA VAL A 168 -2.88 -6.05 11.44
C VAL A 168 -3.36 -5.05 12.50
N ALA A 169 -2.49 -4.61 13.41
CA ALA A 169 -2.87 -3.61 14.40
C ALA A 169 -3.19 -2.25 13.73
N ARG A 170 -4.28 -1.60 14.16
CA ARG A 170 -4.68 -0.25 13.74
C ARG A 170 -4.27 0.74 14.81
N LEU A 171 -3.50 1.75 14.44
CA LEU A 171 -3.13 2.86 15.30
C LEU A 171 -3.91 4.10 14.85
N TYR A 172 -4.80 4.60 15.70
CA TYR A 172 -5.58 5.81 15.40
C TYR A 172 -4.81 7.04 15.84
N ARG A 173 -4.68 8.03 14.94
CA ARG A 173 -3.97 9.27 15.21
C ARG A 173 -4.92 10.47 15.21
N ARG A 174 -4.71 11.40 16.13
CA ARG A 174 -5.36 12.71 16.17
C ARG A 174 -4.35 13.75 16.60
N ASN A 175 -4.19 14.82 15.83
CA ASN A 175 -3.21 15.89 16.08
C ASN A 175 -1.77 15.37 16.26
N GLY A 176 -1.40 14.33 15.50
CA GLY A 176 -0.07 13.70 15.56
C GLY A 176 0.10 12.62 16.64
N GLU A 177 -0.79 12.57 17.63
CA GLU A 177 -0.72 11.62 18.74
C GLU A 177 -1.52 10.35 18.48
N ILE A 178 -1.03 9.21 18.97
CA ILE A 178 -1.78 7.95 18.96
C ILE A 178 -2.83 8.00 20.07
N ILE A 179 -4.10 7.90 19.69
CA ILE A 179 -5.26 7.96 20.60
C ILE A 179 -5.95 6.60 20.80
N GLY A 180 -5.55 5.58 20.06
CA GLY A 180 -6.15 4.25 20.16
C GLY A 180 -5.38 3.19 19.39
N VAL A 181 -5.50 1.94 19.84
CA VAL A 181 -4.95 0.74 19.21
C VAL A 181 -6.07 -0.29 19.12
N HIS A 182 -6.26 -0.90 17.95
CA HIS A 182 -7.23 -1.96 17.71
C HIS A 182 -6.61 -3.12 16.94
#